data_AF-A0A3G8YCG2-F1
#
_entry.id   AF-A0A3G8YCG2-F1
#
_cell.length_a   1.000
_cell.length_b   1.000
_cell.length_c   1.000
_cell.angle_alpha   90.00
_cell.angle_beta   90.00
_cell.angle_gamma   90.00
#
_symmetry.space_group_name_H-M   'P 1'
#
loop_
_entity.id
_entity.type
_entity.pdbx_description
1 polymer ?
#
loop_
_entity_poly.entity_id
_entity_poly.type
_entity_poly.pdbx_seq_one_letter_code
_entity_poly.pdbx_strand_id
1 'polypeptide(L)'
;MRSLVLIGHGSHLNPESAAAVYAYADLLRSHGLFDEVVEGYWKEEPSLRQVLRTVRYTDVTVIPMFISEGYFTETVIPRELGLGHQGPVPPSGVARVIGGRTVRYTLPYGVHPRMSEVIVARAHEAYPDLNAEDTALIVLGHGTTRNENSNKIVYQNAERMRQSGKFAEVHAFFLDEEPKITGWQQHVKAKNIVLVPFFASEGWHTLETIPEDIGLTGEVTVFERLGTEGQTQTMYYSKPVGTHPAIAEVIVQLAEEAHGASDRGGDLERGHQDAWNAVWQRLSAGPLRIGEVLLRSMSGMVEIRHALDEGKANEGLKTVVTPEGVRDQVRLDEGGEYRPVHTLRNLARGWRAVLSEQDFPRALHFLYPAVVEESYAQHHHALRCTPWAATARRQTGIYAKVQKATPQQVETVASEICGGCLKTRLWADEPLHQTFFDGVPGGIPCAEACTLLVAEVREEVSGKRGQKSGPSH
;
A
#
# COMPACT_ATOMS: atom_id res chain seq x y z
N MET A 1 17.98 1.43 15.83
CA MET A 1 16.99 2.17 15.02
C MET A 1 16.35 1.22 14.01
N ARG A 2 15.04 1.32 13.76
CA ARG A 2 14.27 0.36 12.96
C ARG A 2 13.33 1.06 11.99
N SER A 3 13.33 0.63 10.74
CA SER A 3 12.36 1.03 9.71
C SER A 3 11.26 -0.02 9.60
N LEU A 4 10.00 0.40 9.71
CA LEU A 4 8.86 -0.44 9.33
C LEU A 4 8.39 -0.05 7.94
N VAL A 5 8.23 -1.03 7.06
CA VAL A 5 7.71 -0.85 5.70
C VAL A 5 6.38 -1.58 5.57
N LEU A 6 5.32 -0.83 5.25
CA LEU A 6 3.99 -1.39 4.99
C LEU A 6 3.76 -1.49 3.48
N ILE A 7 3.46 -2.70 3.00
CA ILE A 7 3.30 -2.96 1.56
C ILE A 7 1.83 -3.11 1.18
N GLY A 8 1.30 -2.14 0.44
CA GLY A 8 -0.02 -2.19 -0.16
C GLY A 8 -0.03 -2.73 -1.58
N HIS A 9 -1.23 -3.04 -2.08
CA HIS A 9 -1.42 -3.36 -3.49
C HIS A 9 -1.33 -2.09 -4.37
N GLY A 10 -2.05 -1.04 -3.96
CA GLY A 10 -2.14 0.22 -4.69
C GLY A 10 -2.87 0.12 -6.03
N SER A 11 -2.94 1.22 -6.78
CA SER A 11 -3.66 1.30 -8.06
C SER A 11 -3.05 2.27 -9.05
N HIS A 12 -3.32 2.08 -10.34
CA HIS A 12 -3.08 3.09 -11.38
C HIS A 12 -4.24 4.08 -11.52
N LEU A 13 -5.42 3.76 -11.00
CA LEU A 13 -6.66 4.46 -11.30
C LEU A 13 -7.41 4.96 -10.06
N ASN A 14 -7.32 4.22 -8.95
CA ASN A 14 -8.14 4.48 -7.78
C ASN A 14 -7.28 4.89 -6.57
N PRO A 15 -7.34 6.16 -6.12
CA PRO A 15 -6.62 6.61 -4.93
C PRO A 15 -7.02 5.85 -3.66
N GLU A 16 -8.25 5.35 -3.55
CA GLU A 16 -8.71 4.70 -2.32
C GLU A 16 -7.99 3.36 -2.04
N SER A 17 -7.34 2.78 -3.06
CA SER A 17 -6.61 1.50 -2.92
C SER A 17 -5.41 1.56 -1.96
N ALA A 18 -4.92 2.76 -1.65
CA ALA A 18 -3.80 2.97 -0.72
C ALA A 18 -4.24 3.48 0.66
N ALA A 19 -5.51 3.89 0.82
CA ALA A 19 -6.01 4.59 2.00
C ALA A 19 -5.82 3.80 3.31
N ALA A 20 -6.10 2.49 3.29
CA ALA A 20 -5.92 1.63 4.46
C ALA A 20 -4.46 1.59 4.93
N VAL A 21 -3.50 1.51 4.00
CA VAL A 21 -2.08 1.48 4.33
C VAL A 21 -1.63 2.81 4.95
N TYR A 22 -2.11 3.94 4.41
CA TYR A 22 -1.85 5.26 4.97
C TYR A 22 -2.40 5.40 6.38
N ALA A 23 -3.65 4.97 6.62
CA ALA A 23 -4.26 5.03 7.93
C ALA A 23 -3.44 4.27 8.99
N TYR A 24 -2.95 3.07 8.66
CA TYR A 24 -2.11 2.31 9.58
C TYR A 24 -0.71 2.90 9.74
N ALA A 25 -0.10 3.42 8.67
CA ALA A 25 1.20 4.07 8.76
C ALA A 25 1.12 5.31 9.68
N ASP A 26 0.09 6.13 9.52
CA ASP A 26 -0.14 7.34 10.33
C ASP A 26 -0.42 6.98 11.80
N LEU A 27 -1.24 5.95 12.05
CA LEU A 27 -1.50 5.44 13.39
C LEU A 27 -0.22 4.92 14.06
N LEU A 28 0.59 4.12 13.36
CA LEU A 28 1.84 3.57 13.90
C LEU A 28 2.89 4.66 14.17
N ARG A 29 2.97 5.69 13.32
CA ARG A 29 3.81 6.87 13.57
C ARG A 29 3.38 7.60 14.83
N SER A 30 2.06 7.74 15.07
CA SER A 30 1.55 8.40 16.28
C SER A 30 1.89 7.66 17.58
N HIS A 31 2.08 6.34 17.52
CA HIS A 31 2.51 5.53 18.67
C HIS A 31 4.03 5.58 18.93
N GLY A 32 4.85 5.98 17.96
CA GLY A 32 6.30 6.15 18.15
C GLY A 32 7.09 4.85 18.42
N LEU A 33 6.56 3.69 18.03
CA LEU A 33 7.19 2.37 18.28
C LEU A 33 8.30 2.01 17.27
N PHE A 34 8.38 2.75 16.17
CA PHE A 34 9.41 2.61 15.14
C PHE A 34 10.04 3.98 14.88
N ASP A 35 11.34 3.99 14.58
CA ASP A 35 12.04 5.23 14.26
C ASP A 35 11.58 5.85 12.93
N GLU A 36 11.03 5.02 12.03
CA GLU A 36 10.24 5.45 10.90
C GLU A 36 9.25 4.37 10.43
N VAL A 37 8.17 4.81 9.80
CA VAL A 37 7.23 3.96 9.06
C VAL A 37 7.16 4.48 7.63
N VAL A 38 7.27 3.59 6.65
CA VAL A 38 7.33 3.90 5.21
C VAL A 38 6.31 3.04 4.47
N GLU A 39 5.54 3.64 3.57
CA GLU A 39 4.62 2.93 2.69
C GLU A 39 5.30 2.54 1.37
N GLY A 40 4.93 1.38 0.84
CA GLY A 40 5.30 0.94 -0.50
C GLY A 40 4.17 0.20 -1.18
N TYR A 41 4.13 0.20 -2.50
CA TYR A 41 3.01 -0.32 -3.27
C TYR A 41 3.44 -1.12 -4.49
N TRP A 42 2.59 -2.06 -4.90
CA TRP A 42 2.81 -2.81 -6.13
C TRP A 42 2.48 -1.99 -7.38
N LYS A 43 1.37 -1.25 -7.40
CA LYS A 43 0.89 -0.54 -8.60
C LYS A 43 1.06 0.99 -8.58
N GLU A 44 1.70 1.57 -7.58
CA GLU A 44 1.92 3.02 -7.49
C GLU A 44 3.25 3.32 -6.80
N GLU A 45 3.65 4.59 -6.80
CA GLU A 45 4.84 5.04 -6.09
C GLU A 45 4.52 5.45 -4.63
N PRO A 46 5.38 5.14 -3.63
CA PRO A 46 6.67 4.45 -3.74
C PRO A 46 6.50 2.98 -4.14
N SER A 47 7.16 2.57 -5.22
CA SER A 47 7.00 1.20 -5.73
C SER A 47 7.83 0.20 -4.92
N LEU A 48 7.51 -1.09 -5.03
CA LEU A 48 8.32 -2.18 -4.44
C LEU A 48 9.81 -2.13 -4.83
N ARG A 49 10.14 -1.53 -5.98
CA ARG A 49 11.51 -1.39 -6.47
C ARG A 49 12.25 -0.17 -5.88
N GLN A 50 11.49 0.75 -5.30
CA GLN A 50 11.99 2.01 -4.73
C GLN A 50 12.04 1.97 -3.21
N VAL A 51 11.05 1.35 -2.55
CA VAL A 51 10.79 1.51 -1.11
C VAL A 51 12.00 1.17 -0.23
N LEU A 52 12.77 0.12 -0.55
CA LEU A 52 13.96 -0.22 0.25
C LEU A 52 15.10 0.79 0.12
N ARG A 53 15.06 1.69 -0.87
CA ARG A 53 16.05 2.75 -1.04
C ARG A 53 15.67 4.02 -0.29
N THR A 54 14.38 4.20 0.03
CA THR A 54 13.87 5.35 0.78
C THR A 54 13.94 5.15 2.30
N VAL A 55 14.20 3.93 2.78
CA VAL A 55 14.36 3.67 4.23
C VAL A 55 15.73 4.15 4.72
N ARG A 56 15.72 4.79 5.88
CA ARG A 56 16.83 5.48 6.53
C ARG A 56 17.74 4.55 7.31
N TYR A 57 17.22 3.43 7.82
CA TYR A 57 17.96 2.54 8.71
C TYR A 57 18.32 1.20 8.05
N THR A 58 19.33 0.53 8.61
CA THR A 58 19.81 -0.76 8.12
C THR A 58 18.99 -1.95 8.62
N ASP A 59 18.15 -1.77 9.65
CA ASP A 59 17.23 -2.78 10.16
C ASP A 59 15.81 -2.48 9.66
N VAL A 60 15.31 -3.32 8.76
CA VAL A 60 14.05 -3.09 8.04
C VAL A 60 13.13 -4.29 8.21
N THR A 61 11.91 -4.03 8.67
CA THR A 61 10.83 -5.03 8.68
C THR A 61 9.75 -4.63 7.68
N VAL A 62 9.39 -5.56 6.80
CA VAL A 62 8.45 -5.38 5.71
C VAL A 62 7.22 -6.25 5.96
N ILE A 63 6.06 -5.60 6.10
CA ILE A 63 4.77 -6.25 6.38
C ILE A 63 3.83 -6.07 5.19
N PRO A 64 3.38 -7.17 4.54
CA PRO A 64 2.33 -7.09 3.53
C PRO A 64 0.98 -6.75 4.15
N MET A 65 0.35 -5.69 3.66
CA MET A 65 -0.96 -5.22 4.08
C MET A 65 -2.09 -5.97 3.35
N PHE A 66 -2.11 -7.30 3.50
CA PHE A 66 -3.08 -8.21 2.88
C PHE A 66 -3.84 -9.03 3.92
N ILE A 67 -5.10 -9.39 3.62
CA ILE A 67 -5.95 -10.16 4.54
C ILE A 67 -5.70 -11.68 4.47
N SER A 68 -4.96 -12.14 3.46
CA SER A 68 -4.67 -13.55 3.22
C SER A 68 -3.31 -13.76 2.56
N GLU A 69 -2.83 -15.00 2.62
CA GLU A 69 -1.66 -15.46 1.87
C GLU A 69 -2.01 -15.87 0.45
N GLY A 70 -1.02 -15.78 -0.44
CA GLY A 70 -1.12 -16.34 -1.76
C GLY A 70 -0.08 -15.79 -2.71
N TYR A 71 -0.39 -15.90 -4.01
CA TYR A 71 0.54 -15.57 -5.09
C TYR A 71 1.25 -14.21 -4.92
N PHE A 72 0.53 -13.18 -4.46
CA PHE A 72 1.11 -11.86 -4.25
C PHE A 72 2.13 -11.83 -3.11
N THR A 73 1.75 -12.32 -1.93
CA THR A 73 2.59 -12.29 -0.73
C THR A 73 3.71 -13.32 -0.77
N GLU A 74 3.53 -14.43 -1.49
CA GLU A 74 4.49 -15.53 -1.58
C GLU A 74 5.44 -15.41 -2.78
N THR A 75 5.04 -14.70 -3.84
CA THR A 75 5.82 -14.65 -5.09
C THR A 75 6.06 -13.23 -5.59
N VAL A 76 5.01 -12.42 -5.77
CA VAL A 76 5.15 -11.10 -6.42
C VAL A 76 5.96 -10.14 -5.57
N ILE A 77 5.56 -9.94 -4.31
CA ILE A 77 6.21 -8.97 -3.42
C ILE A 77 7.67 -9.39 -3.14
N PRO A 78 7.97 -10.65 -2.74
CA PRO A 78 9.35 -11.07 -2.56
C PRO A 78 10.23 -10.91 -3.79
N ARG A 79 9.69 -11.18 -4.99
CA ARG A 79 10.41 -11.00 -6.27
C ARG A 79 10.72 -9.54 -6.55
N GLU A 80 9.74 -8.64 -6.43
CA GLU A 80 9.96 -7.22 -6.73
C GLU A 80 10.83 -6.52 -5.68
N LEU A 81 10.84 -7.00 -4.43
CA LEU A 81 11.78 -6.55 -3.38
C LEU A 81 13.18 -7.17 -3.51
N GLY A 82 13.37 -8.18 -4.37
CA GLY A 82 14.66 -8.85 -4.56
C GLY A 82 15.07 -9.80 -3.44
N LEU A 83 14.12 -10.38 -2.70
CA LEU A 83 14.38 -11.26 -1.55
C LEU A 83 14.91 -12.67 -1.95
N GLY A 84 14.83 -13.03 -3.22
CA GLY A 84 15.20 -14.39 -3.68
C GLY A 84 14.40 -15.48 -2.95
N HIS A 85 13.13 -15.21 -2.66
CA HIS A 85 12.19 -16.13 -2.02
C HIS A 85 10.98 -16.35 -2.93
N GLN A 86 10.46 -17.57 -2.94
CA GLN A 86 9.24 -17.93 -3.65
C GLN A 86 8.50 -19.03 -2.87
N GLY A 87 7.18 -18.90 -2.77
CA GLY A 87 6.30 -19.86 -2.11
C GLY A 87 6.00 -19.49 -0.65
N PRO A 88 5.43 -20.42 0.13
CA PRO A 88 4.98 -20.16 1.49
C PRO A 88 6.08 -19.51 2.34
N VAL A 89 5.69 -18.48 3.08
CA VAL A 89 6.57 -17.77 4.01
C VAL A 89 6.43 -18.44 5.37
N PRO A 90 7.52 -18.79 6.07
CA PRO A 90 7.43 -19.39 7.40
C PRO A 90 6.83 -18.39 8.41
N PRO A 91 6.27 -18.84 9.55
CA PRO A 91 5.67 -17.95 10.56
C PRO A 91 6.57 -16.80 11.01
N SER A 92 7.87 -17.04 11.19
CA SER A 92 8.85 -16.01 11.55
C SER A 92 9.20 -15.06 10.39
N GLY A 93 8.68 -15.26 9.18
CA GLY A 93 9.12 -14.53 7.99
C GLY A 93 10.49 -14.97 7.45
N VAL A 94 10.93 -14.29 6.39
CA VAL A 94 12.23 -14.51 5.75
C VAL A 94 13.13 -13.29 5.90
N ALA A 95 14.43 -13.52 6.15
CA ALA A 95 15.40 -12.44 6.25
C ALA A 95 16.45 -12.51 5.13
N ARG A 96 16.85 -11.35 4.61
CA ARG A 96 17.92 -11.21 3.62
C ARG A 96 18.72 -9.95 3.88
N VAL A 97 20.01 -10.01 3.56
CA VAL A 97 20.85 -8.81 3.48
C VAL A 97 20.82 -8.30 2.04
N ILE A 98 20.27 -7.10 1.83
CA ILE A 98 20.18 -6.45 0.52
C ILE A 98 20.95 -5.13 0.58
N GLY A 99 22.06 -5.07 -0.15
CA GLY A 99 23.03 -3.98 -0.02
C GLY A 99 23.64 -4.00 1.39
N GLY A 100 23.33 -2.98 2.19
CA GLY A 100 23.71 -2.88 3.61
C GLY A 100 22.55 -3.02 4.59
N ARG A 101 21.36 -3.44 4.13
CA ARG A 101 20.15 -3.55 4.95
C ARG A 101 19.85 -5.01 5.27
N THR A 102 19.56 -5.31 6.53
CA THR A 102 18.87 -6.56 6.92
C THR A 102 17.38 -6.33 6.74
N VAL A 103 16.81 -6.97 5.73
CA VAL A 103 15.39 -6.88 5.37
C VAL A 103 14.67 -8.13 5.83
N ARG A 104 13.69 -7.98 6.71
CA ARG A 104 12.82 -9.04 7.21
C ARG A 104 11.45 -8.91 6.60
N TYR A 105 11.02 -9.90 5.84
CA TYR A 105 9.71 -9.95 5.20
C TYR A 105 8.82 -10.93 5.96
N THR A 106 7.72 -10.42 6.51
CA THR A 106 6.82 -11.20 7.37
C THR A 106 5.69 -11.86 6.56
N LEU A 107 4.87 -12.63 7.26
CA LEU A 107 3.53 -12.97 6.80
C LEU A 107 2.65 -11.71 6.69
N PRO A 108 1.59 -11.73 5.84
CA PRO A 108 0.60 -10.67 5.82
C PRO A 108 -0.17 -10.56 7.14
N TYR A 109 -0.65 -9.37 7.52
CA TYR A 109 -1.35 -9.19 8.81
C TYR A 109 -2.58 -10.08 8.98
N GLY A 110 -3.32 -10.34 7.89
CA GLY A 110 -4.59 -11.06 7.98
C GLY A 110 -4.46 -12.52 8.42
N VAL A 111 -3.28 -13.13 8.28
CA VAL A 111 -3.07 -14.52 8.73
C VAL A 111 -2.56 -14.64 10.16
N HIS A 112 -2.27 -13.51 10.81
CA HIS A 112 -1.79 -13.51 12.18
C HIS A 112 -2.88 -14.01 13.15
N PRO A 113 -2.56 -14.88 14.12
CA PRO A 113 -3.56 -15.43 15.06
C PRO A 113 -4.36 -14.37 15.85
N ARG A 114 -3.76 -13.22 16.15
CA ARG A 114 -4.44 -12.09 16.84
C ARG A 114 -5.55 -11.42 16.01
N MET A 115 -5.71 -11.75 14.73
CA MET A 115 -6.91 -11.33 13.98
C MET A 115 -8.21 -11.84 14.61
N SER A 116 -8.14 -12.92 15.38
CA SER A 116 -9.25 -13.39 16.21
C SER A 116 -9.69 -12.37 17.28
N GLU A 117 -8.76 -11.61 17.85
CA GLU A 117 -9.06 -10.52 18.80
C GLU A 117 -9.75 -9.35 18.06
N VAL A 118 -9.30 -9.03 16.85
CA VAL A 118 -9.90 -7.99 16.01
C VAL A 118 -11.33 -8.34 15.61
N ILE A 119 -11.59 -9.62 15.28
CA ILE A 119 -12.95 -10.11 14.99
C ILE A 119 -13.87 -9.95 16.20
N VAL A 120 -13.39 -10.31 17.40
CA VAL A 120 -14.15 -10.15 18.64
C VAL A 120 -14.42 -8.67 18.93
N ALA A 121 -13.43 -7.80 18.74
CA ALA A 121 -13.60 -6.37 18.93
C ALA A 121 -14.67 -5.80 17.98
N ARG A 122 -14.62 -6.16 16.68
CA ARG A 122 -15.66 -5.80 15.71
C ARG A 122 -17.05 -6.32 16.09
N ALA A 123 -17.11 -7.54 16.63
CA ALA A 123 -18.37 -8.10 17.06
C ALA A 123 -18.99 -7.30 18.23
N HIS A 124 -18.18 -6.92 19.22
CA HIS A 124 -18.63 -6.09 20.34
C HIS A 124 -18.98 -4.66 19.94
N GLU A 125 -18.29 -4.07 18.96
CA GLU A 125 -18.66 -2.75 18.44
C GLU A 125 -20.05 -2.76 17.78
N ALA A 126 -20.35 -3.80 17.00
CA ALA A 126 -21.65 -3.93 16.33
C ALA A 126 -22.77 -4.35 17.28
N TYR A 127 -22.46 -5.15 18.31
CA TYR A 127 -23.40 -5.55 19.33
C TYR A 127 -22.79 -5.48 20.74
N PRO A 128 -22.87 -4.31 21.43
CA PRO A 128 -22.29 -4.13 22.75
C PRO A 128 -22.87 -5.06 23.83
N ASP A 129 -24.16 -5.40 23.73
CA ASP A 129 -24.86 -6.29 24.66
C ASP A 129 -24.72 -7.78 24.32
N LEU A 130 -23.73 -8.13 23.50
CA LEU A 130 -23.44 -9.50 23.08
C LEU A 130 -23.38 -10.46 24.28
N ASN A 131 -24.16 -11.53 24.19
CA ASN A 131 -24.14 -12.64 25.12
C ASN A 131 -23.70 -13.93 24.42
N ALA A 132 -22.70 -14.59 24.99
CA ALA A 132 -22.14 -15.81 24.45
C ALA A 132 -23.16 -16.97 24.37
N GLU A 133 -24.22 -16.97 25.18
CA GLU A 133 -25.19 -18.08 25.22
C GLU A 133 -26.22 -18.06 24.08
N ASP A 134 -26.48 -16.90 23.47
CA ASP A 134 -27.57 -16.73 22.49
C ASP A 134 -27.17 -16.04 21.18
N THR A 135 -25.88 -15.74 21.02
CA THR A 135 -25.34 -14.99 19.88
C THR A 135 -24.49 -15.88 18.99
N ALA A 136 -24.80 -15.90 17.69
CA ALA A 136 -23.95 -16.48 16.66
C ALA A 136 -22.97 -15.43 16.11
N LEU A 137 -21.75 -15.86 15.78
CA LEU A 137 -20.82 -15.10 14.97
C LEU A 137 -20.79 -15.66 13.54
N ILE A 138 -20.89 -14.79 12.55
CA ILE A 138 -20.53 -15.11 11.17
C ILE A 138 -19.23 -14.38 10.83
N VAL A 139 -18.20 -15.13 10.43
CA VAL A 139 -17.00 -14.58 9.80
C VAL A 139 -17.19 -14.72 8.28
N LEU A 140 -17.34 -13.60 7.59
CA LEU A 140 -17.65 -13.56 6.16
C LEU A 140 -16.39 -13.32 5.34
N GLY A 141 -15.96 -14.31 4.56
CA GLY A 141 -14.91 -14.17 3.57
C GLY A 141 -15.45 -13.76 2.20
N HIS A 142 -14.57 -13.35 1.29
CA HIS A 142 -14.95 -13.18 -0.11
C HIS A 142 -15.25 -14.53 -0.78
N GLY A 143 -14.36 -15.51 -0.58
CA GLY A 143 -14.38 -16.78 -1.31
C GLY A 143 -13.67 -16.64 -2.66
N THR A 144 -12.93 -17.67 -3.06
CA THR A 144 -12.31 -17.72 -4.39
C THR A 144 -11.89 -19.13 -4.74
N THR A 145 -12.26 -19.56 -5.94
CA THR A 145 -11.84 -20.85 -6.52
C THR A 145 -10.40 -20.84 -7.03
N ARG A 146 -9.73 -19.69 -7.06
CA ARG A 146 -8.39 -19.53 -7.66
C ARG A 146 -7.24 -19.90 -6.73
N ASN A 147 -7.42 -19.78 -5.42
CA ASN A 147 -6.40 -20.11 -4.43
C ASN A 147 -7.05 -20.54 -3.11
N GLU A 148 -6.94 -21.82 -2.77
CA GLU A 148 -7.48 -22.39 -1.54
C GLU A 148 -6.91 -21.72 -0.28
N ASN A 149 -5.68 -21.18 -0.33
CA ASN A 149 -5.08 -20.50 0.82
C ASN A 149 -5.84 -19.23 1.22
N SER A 150 -6.55 -18.59 0.28
CA SER A 150 -7.29 -17.36 0.54
C SER A 150 -8.44 -17.55 1.54
N ASN A 151 -9.04 -18.74 1.60
CA ASN A 151 -10.24 -19.00 2.41
C ASN A 151 -9.90 -19.77 3.70
N LYS A 152 -8.76 -20.49 3.72
CA LYS A 152 -8.26 -21.21 4.91
C LYS A 152 -8.23 -20.32 6.15
N ILE A 153 -7.85 -19.05 6.01
CA ILE A 153 -7.76 -18.14 7.15
C ILE A 153 -9.13 -17.82 7.77
N VAL A 154 -10.19 -17.73 6.96
CA VAL A 154 -11.56 -17.50 7.44
C VAL A 154 -12.02 -18.71 8.27
N TYR A 155 -11.81 -19.92 7.76
CA TYR A 155 -12.11 -21.14 8.50
C TYR A 155 -11.28 -21.28 9.79
N GLN A 156 -9.98 -20.97 9.74
CA GLN A 156 -9.11 -21.00 10.93
C GLN A 156 -9.55 -20.01 12.00
N ASN A 157 -9.93 -18.78 11.60
CA ASN A 157 -10.44 -17.79 12.54
C ASN A 157 -11.79 -18.22 13.10
N ALA A 158 -12.72 -18.72 12.29
CA ALA A 158 -13.97 -19.27 12.76
C ALA A 158 -13.75 -20.41 13.79
N GLU A 159 -12.79 -21.30 13.54
CA GLU A 159 -12.45 -22.37 14.47
C GLU A 159 -11.85 -21.87 15.79
N ARG A 160 -10.92 -20.91 15.74
CA ARG A 160 -10.41 -20.24 16.96
C ARG A 160 -11.54 -19.60 17.76
N MET A 161 -12.51 -19.00 17.07
CA MET A 161 -13.68 -18.38 17.71
C MET A 161 -14.60 -19.41 18.35
N ARG A 162 -14.83 -20.58 17.73
CA ARG A 162 -15.55 -21.70 18.37
C ARG A 162 -14.87 -22.13 19.67
N GLN A 163 -13.54 -22.30 19.62
CA GLN A 163 -12.75 -22.73 20.77
C GLN A 163 -12.71 -21.69 21.90
N SER A 164 -12.93 -20.40 21.60
CA SER A 164 -12.94 -19.34 22.60
C SER A 164 -14.15 -19.35 23.53
N GLY A 165 -15.25 -20.02 23.15
CA GLY A 165 -16.50 -20.06 23.92
C GLY A 165 -17.24 -18.73 24.05
N LYS A 166 -16.88 -17.71 23.25
CA LYS A 166 -17.49 -16.36 23.29
C LYS A 166 -18.81 -16.23 22.52
N PHE A 167 -19.23 -17.27 21.82
CA PHE A 167 -20.42 -17.29 20.98
C PHE A 167 -21.11 -18.65 21.05
N ALA A 168 -22.43 -18.67 20.91
CA ALA A 168 -23.24 -19.88 20.93
C ALA A 168 -22.99 -20.73 19.68
N GLU A 169 -22.77 -20.04 18.56
CA GLU A 169 -22.45 -20.63 17.27
C GLU A 169 -21.42 -19.77 16.55
N VAL A 170 -20.54 -20.40 15.76
CA VAL A 170 -19.65 -19.67 14.85
C VAL A 170 -19.64 -20.33 13.49
N HIS A 171 -19.93 -19.52 12.47
CA HIS A 171 -20.04 -19.94 11.08
C HIS A 171 -19.07 -19.15 10.20
N ALA A 172 -18.54 -19.82 9.17
CA ALA A 172 -17.80 -19.18 8.10
C ALA A 172 -18.69 -19.25 6.86
N PHE A 173 -18.93 -18.11 6.22
CA PHE A 173 -19.64 -18.00 4.95
C PHE A 173 -18.82 -17.20 3.94
N PHE A 174 -19.19 -17.31 2.67
CA PHE A 174 -18.50 -16.64 1.57
C PHE A 174 -19.47 -16.01 0.57
N LEU A 175 -18.97 -15.09 -0.26
CA LEU A 175 -19.77 -14.48 -1.35
C LEU A 175 -19.80 -15.42 -2.57
N ASP A 176 -18.63 -15.86 -3.01
CA ASP A 176 -18.45 -16.53 -4.30
C ASP A 176 -18.33 -18.05 -4.24
N GLU A 177 -18.29 -18.63 -3.04
CA GLU A 177 -18.14 -20.08 -2.85
C GLU A 177 -19.02 -20.61 -1.72
N GLU A 178 -19.17 -21.93 -1.66
CA GLU A 178 -19.93 -22.57 -0.58
C GLU A 178 -19.12 -22.68 0.73
N PRO A 179 -19.77 -22.53 1.89
CA PRO A 179 -21.18 -22.18 2.06
C PRO A 179 -21.42 -20.68 1.78
N LYS A 180 -22.39 -20.36 0.93
CA LYS A 180 -22.69 -18.97 0.56
C LYS A 180 -23.42 -18.22 1.67
N ILE A 181 -23.12 -16.93 1.82
CA ILE A 181 -23.78 -16.07 2.82
C ILE A 181 -25.28 -15.97 2.59
N THR A 182 -25.76 -16.04 1.35
CA THR A 182 -27.19 -16.04 1.01
C THR A 182 -27.96 -17.23 1.62
N GLY A 183 -27.27 -18.31 1.99
CA GLY A 183 -27.84 -19.48 2.65
C GLY A 183 -27.83 -19.44 4.18
N TRP A 184 -27.39 -18.34 4.81
CA TRP A 184 -27.09 -18.30 6.26
C TRP A 184 -28.24 -18.78 7.16
N GLN A 185 -29.49 -18.46 6.83
CA GLN A 185 -30.67 -18.82 7.63
C GLN A 185 -30.89 -20.34 7.75
N GLN A 186 -30.33 -21.13 6.84
CA GLN A 186 -30.42 -22.60 6.88
C GLN A 186 -29.48 -23.22 7.93
N HIS A 187 -28.48 -22.46 8.37
CA HIS A 187 -27.38 -22.96 9.19
C HIS A 187 -27.34 -22.33 10.58
N VAL A 188 -27.75 -21.07 10.72
CA VAL A 188 -27.64 -20.32 11.99
C VAL A 188 -28.92 -20.43 12.80
N LYS A 189 -28.81 -20.89 14.06
CA LYS A 189 -29.98 -21.09 14.94
C LYS A 189 -30.09 -20.05 16.05
N ALA A 190 -29.04 -19.32 16.37
CA ALA A 190 -29.03 -18.30 17.41
C ALA A 190 -30.04 -17.17 17.10
N LYS A 191 -30.53 -16.51 18.15
CA LYS A 191 -31.47 -15.39 18.02
C LYS A 191 -30.75 -14.12 17.57
N ASN A 192 -29.58 -13.86 18.14
CA ASN A 192 -28.73 -12.74 17.78
C ASN A 192 -27.61 -13.25 16.87
N ILE A 193 -27.30 -12.51 15.82
CA ILE A 193 -26.24 -12.86 14.87
C ILE A 193 -25.38 -11.62 14.67
N VAL A 194 -24.06 -11.75 14.86
CA VAL A 194 -23.12 -10.69 14.50
C VAL A 194 -22.36 -11.11 13.25
N LEU A 195 -22.50 -10.31 12.19
CA LEU A 195 -21.86 -10.54 10.89
C LEU A 195 -20.59 -9.68 10.81
N VAL A 196 -19.43 -10.34 10.71
CA VAL A 196 -18.12 -9.71 10.64
C VAL A 196 -17.45 -9.97 9.29
N PRO A 197 -17.39 -8.98 8.38
CA PRO A 197 -16.66 -9.09 7.13
C PRO A 197 -15.14 -9.20 7.36
N PHE A 198 -14.54 -10.30 6.92
CA PHE A 198 -13.09 -10.52 6.92
C PHE A 198 -12.43 -9.94 5.66
N PHE A 199 -12.53 -8.62 5.50
CA PHE A 199 -12.03 -7.86 4.34
C PHE A 199 -10.98 -6.84 4.79
N ALA A 200 -10.06 -6.49 3.89
CA ALA A 200 -8.95 -5.57 4.18
C ALA A 200 -9.39 -4.09 4.28
N SER A 201 -10.52 -3.71 3.68
CA SER A 201 -11.03 -2.34 3.66
C SER A 201 -12.53 -2.35 3.40
N GLU A 202 -13.19 -1.21 3.62
CA GLU A 202 -14.54 -0.98 3.11
C GLU A 202 -14.51 -0.81 1.59
N GLY A 203 -15.55 -1.28 0.93
CA GLY A 203 -15.72 -1.12 -0.50
C GLY A 203 -17.13 -1.48 -0.94
N TRP A 204 -17.33 -1.49 -2.25
CA TRP A 204 -18.65 -1.74 -2.85
C TRP A 204 -19.30 -3.04 -2.35
N HIS A 205 -18.53 -4.13 -2.17
CA HIS A 205 -19.06 -5.36 -1.61
C HIS A 205 -19.59 -5.21 -0.18
N THR A 206 -18.85 -4.55 0.71
CA THR A 206 -19.26 -4.39 2.11
C THR A 206 -20.37 -3.37 2.28
N LEU A 207 -20.52 -2.43 1.36
CA LEU A 207 -21.49 -1.33 1.46
C LEU A 207 -22.78 -1.57 0.67
N GLU A 208 -22.72 -2.31 -0.43
CA GLU A 208 -23.85 -2.50 -1.35
C GLU A 208 -24.16 -4.00 -1.53
N THR A 209 -23.22 -4.79 -2.06
CA THR A 209 -23.51 -6.18 -2.47
C THR A 209 -23.95 -7.07 -1.31
N ILE A 210 -23.21 -7.06 -0.20
CA ILE A 210 -23.53 -7.89 0.98
C ILE A 210 -24.89 -7.48 1.55
N PRO A 211 -25.16 -6.19 1.83
CA PRO A 211 -26.48 -5.74 2.23
C PRO A 211 -27.61 -6.17 1.29
N GLU A 212 -27.44 -5.99 -0.03
CA GLU A 212 -28.44 -6.36 -1.03
C GLU A 212 -28.70 -7.88 -1.06
N ASP A 213 -27.64 -8.69 -1.10
CA ASP A 213 -27.71 -10.14 -1.27
C ASP A 213 -28.43 -10.84 -0.10
N ILE A 214 -28.35 -10.29 1.11
CA ILE A 214 -29.01 -10.88 2.30
C ILE A 214 -30.13 -10.03 2.87
N GLY A 215 -30.48 -8.92 2.22
CA GLY A 215 -31.60 -8.05 2.60
C GLY A 215 -31.38 -7.25 3.89
N LEU A 216 -30.16 -6.77 4.15
CA LEU A 216 -29.92 -5.84 5.26
C LEU A 216 -30.57 -4.48 4.98
N THR A 217 -31.20 -3.89 6.00
CA THR A 217 -31.79 -2.54 5.93
C THR A 217 -30.97 -1.50 6.70
N GLY A 218 -29.87 -1.91 7.31
CA GLY A 218 -28.93 -1.07 8.06
C GLY A 218 -27.95 -1.92 8.88
N GLU A 219 -27.27 -1.29 9.83
CA GLU A 219 -26.35 -1.98 10.76
C GLU A 219 -27.07 -3.01 11.64
N VAL A 220 -28.38 -2.85 11.87
CA VAL A 220 -29.21 -3.81 12.59
C VAL A 220 -30.43 -4.15 11.74
N THR A 221 -30.63 -5.43 11.44
CA THR A 221 -31.76 -5.92 10.64
C THR A 221 -32.44 -7.08 11.35
N VAL A 222 -33.78 -7.08 11.39
CA VAL A 222 -34.58 -8.17 11.96
C VAL A 222 -35.18 -9.00 10.83
N PHE A 223 -34.96 -10.31 10.88
CA PHE A 223 -35.47 -11.28 9.93
C PHE A 223 -36.49 -12.20 10.60
N GLU A 224 -37.49 -12.65 9.83
CA GLU A 224 -38.27 -13.83 10.22
C GLU A 224 -37.40 -15.07 10.09
N ARG A 225 -37.44 -15.94 11.10
CA ARG A 225 -36.64 -17.15 11.12
C ARG A 225 -37.21 -18.19 10.17
N LEU A 226 -36.35 -18.67 9.27
CA LEU A 226 -36.72 -19.66 8.26
C LEU A 226 -37.32 -20.93 8.90
N GLY A 227 -38.53 -21.29 8.46
CA GLY A 227 -39.21 -22.52 8.90
C GLY A 227 -39.85 -22.46 10.29
N THR A 228 -39.95 -21.28 10.91
CA THR A 228 -40.61 -21.11 12.22
C THR A 228 -41.50 -19.87 12.23
N GLU A 229 -42.80 -20.07 12.42
CA GLU A 229 -43.76 -18.95 12.51
C GLU A 229 -43.54 -18.14 13.80
N GLY A 230 -43.49 -16.81 13.67
CA GLY A 230 -43.45 -15.88 14.80
C GLY A 230 -42.10 -15.77 15.53
N GLN A 231 -41.06 -16.51 15.11
CA GLN A 231 -39.71 -16.34 15.65
C GLN A 231 -38.89 -15.42 14.75
N THR A 232 -38.09 -14.56 15.37
CA THR A 232 -37.21 -13.62 14.66
C THR A 232 -35.75 -13.85 15.00
N GLN A 233 -34.90 -13.46 14.06
CA GLN A 233 -33.45 -13.41 14.20
C GLN A 233 -33.00 -11.97 13.95
N THR A 234 -32.11 -11.43 14.80
CA THR A 234 -31.58 -10.07 14.65
C THR A 234 -30.12 -10.15 14.23
N MET A 235 -29.79 -9.58 13.08
CA MET A 235 -28.44 -9.50 12.56
C MET A 235 -27.85 -8.10 12.80
N TYR A 236 -26.67 -8.07 13.41
CA TYR A 236 -25.83 -6.90 13.63
C TYR A 236 -24.68 -6.94 12.62
N TYR A 237 -24.68 -6.05 11.66
CA TYR A 237 -23.68 -5.96 10.60
C TYR A 237 -22.55 -5.02 11.02
N SER A 238 -21.34 -5.56 11.14
CA SER A 238 -20.16 -4.78 11.53
C SER A 238 -19.40 -4.25 10.31
N LYS A 239 -18.55 -3.26 10.55
CA LYS A 239 -17.51 -2.84 9.61
C LYS A 239 -16.50 -3.96 9.39
N PRO A 240 -15.83 -4.02 8.23
CA PRO A 240 -14.80 -5.03 7.97
C PRO A 240 -13.66 -4.96 9.00
N VAL A 241 -13.04 -6.12 9.27
CA VAL A 241 -11.92 -6.22 10.22
C VAL A 241 -10.76 -5.32 9.81
N GLY A 242 -10.50 -5.17 8.51
CA GLY A 242 -9.40 -4.42 7.93
C GLY A 242 -9.40 -2.92 8.20
N THR A 243 -10.49 -2.37 8.75
CA THR A 243 -10.60 -0.95 9.13
C THR A 243 -10.49 -0.73 10.64
N HIS A 244 -10.19 -1.78 11.43
CA HIS A 244 -10.18 -1.70 12.89
C HIS A 244 -8.79 -1.26 13.41
N PRO A 245 -8.70 -0.28 14.33
CA PRO A 245 -7.41 0.25 14.79
C PRO A 245 -6.51 -0.79 15.48
N ALA A 246 -7.09 -1.84 16.09
CA ALA A 246 -6.31 -2.94 16.69
C ALA A 246 -5.42 -3.71 15.70
N ILE A 247 -5.61 -3.56 14.38
CA ILE A 247 -4.66 -4.08 13.40
C ILE A 247 -3.26 -3.47 13.60
N ALA A 248 -3.15 -2.24 14.09
CA ALA A 248 -1.84 -1.66 14.43
C ALA A 248 -1.07 -2.54 15.45
N GLU A 249 -1.76 -3.14 16.43
CA GLU A 249 -1.13 -4.05 17.37
C GLU A 249 -0.72 -5.37 16.70
N VAL A 250 -1.52 -5.87 15.75
CA VAL A 250 -1.17 -7.05 14.94
C VAL A 250 0.10 -6.80 14.13
N ILE A 251 0.22 -5.62 13.53
CA ILE A 251 1.42 -5.19 12.78
C ILE A 251 2.64 -5.13 13.71
N VAL A 252 2.49 -4.56 14.91
CA VAL A 252 3.57 -4.50 15.90
C VAL A 252 4.04 -5.90 16.29
N GLN A 253 3.11 -6.81 16.58
CA GLN A 253 3.47 -8.20 16.94
C GLN A 253 4.17 -8.93 15.79
N LEU A 254 3.69 -8.78 14.55
CA LEU A 254 4.39 -9.33 13.38
C LEU A 254 5.82 -8.81 13.26
N ALA A 255 6.06 -7.55 13.61
CA ALA A 255 7.39 -6.98 13.56
C ALA A 255 8.31 -7.50 14.67
N GLU A 256 7.76 -7.76 15.87
CA GLU A 256 8.48 -8.33 17.00
C GLU A 256 8.80 -9.82 16.80
N GLU A 257 7.89 -10.57 16.17
CA GLU A 257 8.05 -12.00 15.86
C GLU A 257 8.91 -12.25 14.61
N ALA A 258 9.31 -11.19 13.89
CA ALA A 258 10.05 -11.30 12.66
C ALA A 258 11.42 -11.97 12.86
N HIS A 259 11.87 -12.73 11.86
CA HIS A 259 13.05 -13.56 11.92
C HIS A 259 14.30 -12.75 12.27
N GLY A 260 14.90 -13.05 13.42
CA GLY A 260 16.08 -12.32 13.90
C GLY A 260 15.79 -10.86 14.23
N ALA A 261 14.55 -10.52 14.59
CA ALA A 261 14.22 -9.25 15.22
C ALA A 261 15.06 -9.07 16.49
N SER A 262 15.53 -7.85 16.71
CA SER A 262 16.42 -7.49 17.80
C SER A 262 16.04 -6.13 18.33
N ASP A 263 15.97 -6.00 19.65
CA ASP A 263 15.70 -4.73 20.33
C ASP A 263 16.80 -3.68 20.08
N ARG A 264 18.01 -4.12 19.72
CA ARG A 264 19.10 -3.19 19.36
C ARG A 264 18.81 -2.45 18.04
N GLY A 265 18.00 -3.04 17.15
CA GLY A 265 17.77 -2.56 15.79
C GLY A 265 19.08 -2.46 14.98
N GLY A 266 19.10 -1.53 14.02
CA GLY A 266 20.26 -1.24 13.17
C GLY A 266 20.75 0.21 13.28
N ASP A 267 21.60 0.57 12.33
CA ASP A 267 22.28 1.86 12.18
C ASP A 267 21.61 2.72 11.11
N LEU A 268 22.06 3.97 10.95
CA LEU A 268 21.74 4.77 9.76
C LEU A 268 22.36 4.14 8.52
N GLU A 269 21.60 4.07 7.43
CA GLU A 269 22.13 3.65 6.15
C GLU A 269 22.88 4.80 5.48
N ARG A 270 24.19 4.61 5.27
CA ARG A 270 25.11 5.67 4.85
C ARG A 270 24.74 6.28 3.50
N GLY A 271 24.39 5.47 2.50
CA GLY A 271 24.03 5.98 1.17
C GLY A 271 22.80 6.89 1.20
N HIS A 272 21.77 6.49 1.96
CA HIS A 272 20.62 7.33 2.24
C HIS A 272 21.01 8.62 3.00
N GLN A 273 21.78 8.51 4.08
CA GLN A 273 22.23 9.67 4.86
C GLN A 273 23.00 10.69 4.02
N ASP A 274 23.94 10.22 3.20
CA ASP A 274 24.76 11.08 2.34
C ASP A 274 23.91 11.80 1.28
N ALA A 275 22.94 11.11 0.68
CA ALA A 275 22.02 11.71 -0.29
C ALA A 275 21.22 12.87 0.31
N TRP A 276 20.70 12.68 1.54
CA TRP A 276 19.95 13.72 2.25
C TRP A 276 20.84 14.87 2.75
N ASN A 277 22.06 14.57 3.21
CA ASN A 277 23.03 15.61 3.55
C ASN A 277 23.35 16.51 2.35
N ALA A 278 23.45 15.94 1.14
CA ALA A 278 23.66 16.72 -0.09
C ALA A 278 22.46 17.63 -0.40
N VAL A 279 21.22 17.17 -0.16
CA VAL A 279 20.02 18.02 -0.30
C VAL A 279 20.08 19.20 0.69
N TRP A 280 20.40 18.93 1.95
CA TRP A 280 20.52 19.97 2.98
C TRP A 280 21.61 20.99 2.66
N GLN A 281 22.76 20.54 2.17
CA GLN A 281 23.86 21.42 1.77
C GLN A 281 23.41 22.35 0.63
N ARG A 282 22.71 21.82 -0.38
CA ARG A 282 22.20 22.62 -1.50
C ARG A 282 21.12 23.61 -1.05
N LEU A 283 20.20 23.17 -0.20
CA LEU A 283 19.11 24.01 0.30
C LEU A 283 19.60 25.14 1.22
N SER A 284 20.69 24.89 1.97
CA SER A 284 21.34 25.91 2.80
C SER A 284 22.08 26.97 1.98
N ALA A 285 22.52 26.62 0.78
CA ALA A 285 23.20 27.55 -0.13
C ALA A 285 22.22 28.46 -0.91
N GLY A 286 20.93 28.09 -0.99
CA GLY A 286 19.89 28.88 -1.64
C GLY A 286 18.68 28.06 -2.05
N PRO A 287 17.71 28.66 -2.77
CA PRO A 287 16.54 27.95 -3.26
C PRO A 287 16.93 26.77 -4.16
N LEU A 288 16.36 25.61 -3.88
CA LEU A 288 16.62 24.37 -4.63
C LEU A 288 15.39 24.01 -5.46
N ARG A 289 15.58 23.64 -6.72
CA ARG A 289 14.50 23.12 -7.56
C ARG A 289 14.73 21.64 -7.86
N ILE A 290 13.68 20.85 -7.70
CA ILE A 290 13.66 19.42 -8.01
C ILE A 290 12.39 19.17 -8.82
N GLY A 291 12.52 18.75 -10.08
CA GLY A 291 11.38 18.57 -10.96
C GLY A 291 10.53 19.84 -11.07
N GLU A 292 9.27 19.74 -10.64
CA GLU A 292 8.29 20.84 -10.68
C GLU A 292 8.22 21.66 -9.39
N VAL A 293 9.02 21.35 -8.36
CA VAL A 293 8.94 22.08 -7.08
C VAL A 293 10.13 22.99 -6.82
N LEU A 294 9.84 24.04 -6.06
CA LEU A 294 10.80 24.96 -5.47
C LEU A 294 10.82 24.76 -3.96
N LEU A 295 12.03 24.57 -3.43
CA LEU A 295 12.33 24.37 -2.02
C LEU A 295 13.06 25.60 -1.48
N ARG A 296 12.67 26.08 -0.30
CA ARG A 296 13.33 27.20 0.37
C ARG A 296 13.51 26.90 1.85
N SER A 297 14.72 27.09 2.37
CA SER A 297 14.94 27.08 3.83
C SER A 297 14.42 28.39 4.44
N MET A 298 13.74 28.28 5.58
CA MET A 298 13.17 29.37 6.35
C MET A 298 13.38 29.13 7.85
N SER A 299 14.46 29.63 8.44
CA SER A 299 14.70 29.64 9.91
C SER A 299 14.26 28.37 10.65
N GLY A 300 14.80 27.20 10.28
CA GLY A 300 14.48 25.90 10.89
C GLY A 300 13.24 25.20 10.30
N MET A 301 12.68 25.73 9.22
CA MET A 301 11.62 25.10 8.43
C MET A 301 12.02 25.03 6.96
N VAL A 302 11.35 24.18 6.21
CA VAL A 302 11.46 24.11 4.75
C VAL A 302 10.09 24.40 4.13
N GLU A 303 10.06 25.35 3.20
CA GLU A 303 8.91 25.57 2.35
C GLU A 303 9.06 24.77 1.04
N ILE A 304 8.00 24.07 0.65
CA ILE A 304 7.85 23.42 -0.66
C ILE A 304 6.68 24.09 -1.38
N ARG A 305 6.84 24.47 -2.65
CA ARG A 305 5.73 24.91 -3.50
C ARG A 305 5.98 24.48 -4.94
N HIS A 306 4.95 24.53 -5.79
CA HIS A 306 5.15 24.39 -7.22
C HIS A 306 6.06 25.52 -7.74
N ALA A 307 7.01 25.21 -8.62
CA ALA A 307 7.99 26.14 -9.18
C ALA A 307 7.34 27.31 -9.93
N LEU A 308 6.21 27.05 -10.61
CA LEU A 308 5.38 28.07 -11.27
C LEU A 308 4.57 28.96 -10.30
N ASP A 309 4.53 28.63 -9.00
CA ASP A 309 3.94 29.47 -7.96
C ASP A 309 4.99 30.34 -7.25
N GLU A 310 6.21 30.40 -7.80
CA GLU A 310 7.22 31.34 -7.33
C GLU A 310 6.74 32.79 -7.48
N GLY A 311 6.90 33.57 -6.42
CA GLY A 311 6.47 34.97 -6.38
C GLY A 311 4.98 35.17 -6.11
N LYS A 312 4.15 34.11 -6.11
CA LYS A 312 2.76 34.23 -5.66
C LYS A 312 2.70 34.50 -4.16
N ALA A 313 1.76 35.38 -3.78
CA ALA A 313 1.47 35.69 -2.38
C ALA A 313 0.94 34.46 -1.64
N ASN A 314 1.36 34.28 -0.39
CA ASN A 314 1.05 33.09 0.39
C ASN A 314 -0.46 32.94 0.67
N GLU A 315 -1.19 34.04 0.78
CA GLU A 315 -2.66 34.05 0.96
C GLU A 315 -3.41 33.42 -0.22
N GLY A 316 -2.80 33.40 -1.41
CA GLY A 316 -3.36 32.77 -2.60
C GLY A 316 -3.02 31.28 -2.74
N LEU A 317 -2.36 30.67 -1.75
CA LEU A 317 -1.93 29.26 -1.78
C LEU A 317 -2.53 28.49 -0.61
N LYS A 318 -3.06 27.30 -0.87
CA LYS A 318 -3.45 26.35 0.18
C LYS A 318 -2.21 25.92 0.95
N THR A 319 -2.17 26.20 2.26
CA THR A 319 -1.03 25.84 3.11
C THR A 319 -1.26 24.48 3.76
N VAL A 320 -0.28 23.59 3.63
CA VAL A 320 -0.19 22.32 4.37
C VAL A 320 1.03 22.36 5.30
N VAL A 321 0.93 21.72 6.47
CA VAL A 321 1.98 21.82 7.52
C VAL A 321 2.44 20.45 8.04
N THR A 322 1.98 19.37 7.42
CA THR A 322 2.36 18.00 7.76
C THR A 322 2.78 17.25 6.50
N PRO A 323 3.68 16.24 6.62
CA PRO A 323 4.00 15.35 5.52
C PRO A 323 2.77 14.67 4.92
N GLU A 324 1.84 14.21 5.76
CA GLU A 324 0.61 13.55 5.33
C GLU A 324 -0.31 14.51 4.56
N GLY A 325 -0.33 15.80 4.93
CA GLY A 325 -1.02 16.83 4.15
C GLY A 325 -0.38 17.06 2.78
N VAL A 326 0.95 16.91 2.65
CA VAL A 326 1.64 16.90 1.36
C VAL A 326 1.28 15.66 0.55
N ARG A 327 1.31 14.47 1.16
CA ARG A 327 0.86 13.22 0.53
C ARG A 327 -0.54 13.40 -0.07
N ASP A 328 -1.51 13.87 0.72
CA ASP A 328 -2.88 13.99 0.24
C ASP A 328 -3.02 15.04 -0.87
N GLN A 329 -2.21 16.11 -0.82
CA GLN A 329 -2.21 17.18 -1.83
C GLN A 329 -1.61 16.76 -3.17
N VAL A 330 -0.60 15.88 -3.17
CA VAL A 330 0.20 15.57 -4.38
C VAL A 330 -0.30 14.33 -5.13
N ARG A 331 -1.35 13.66 -4.63
CA ARG A 331 -1.92 12.45 -5.22
C ARG A 331 -2.87 12.70 -6.38
N LEU A 332 -3.35 13.94 -6.53
CA LEU A 332 -4.23 14.34 -7.62
C LEU A 332 -3.54 15.42 -8.47
N ASP A 333 -3.83 15.43 -9.77
CA ASP A 333 -3.43 16.52 -10.65
C ASP A 333 -4.42 17.70 -10.59
N GLU A 334 -4.22 18.72 -11.44
CA GLU A 334 -5.11 19.89 -11.47
C GLU A 334 -6.55 19.56 -11.89
N GLY A 335 -6.76 18.47 -12.63
CA GLY A 335 -8.08 17.98 -13.03
C GLY A 335 -8.76 17.13 -11.96
N GLY A 336 -8.06 16.81 -10.87
CA GLY A 336 -8.54 15.88 -9.85
C GLY A 336 -8.30 14.42 -10.21
N GLU A 337 -7.52 14.13 -11.26
CA GLU A 337 -7.19 12.77 -11.68
C GLU A 337 -6.03 12.19 -10.87
N TYR A 338 -6.03 10.87 -10.71
CA TYR A 338 -5.06 10.20 -9.86
C TYR A 338 -3.63 10.21 -10.42
N ARG A 339 -2.64 10.40 -9.55
CA ARG A 339 -1.20 10.41 -9.88
C ARG A 339 -0.46 9.19 -9.32
N PRO A 340 -0.55 8.00 -9.95
CA PRO A 340 0.16 6.81 -9.47
C PRO A 340 1.67 6.84 -9.71
N VAL A 341 2.14 7.73 -10.61
CA VAL A 341 3.56 7.99 -10.88
C VAL A 341 3.80 9.47 -10.60
N HIS A 342 4.51 9.73 -9.53
CA HIS A 342 4.63 11.06 -8.93
C HIS A 342 5.55 11.99 -9.72
N THR A 343 6.38 11.44 -10.60
CA THR A 343 7.24 12.22 -11.51
C THR A 343 6.62 12.53 -12.87
N LEU A 344 5.36 12.21 -13.11
CA LEU A 344 4.64 12.79 -14.25
C LEU A 344 4.51 14.31 -14.06
N ARG A 345 4.66 15.08 -15.16
CA ARG A 345 4.61 16.54 -15.22
C ARG A 345 3.18 17.06 -15.14
N ASN A 346 2.53 16.76 -14.02
CA ASN A 346 1.13 17.05 -13.75
C ASN A 346 0.92 17.35 -12.26
N LEU A 347 1.96 17.79 -11.55
CA LEU A 347 1.80 18.21 -10.16
C LEU A 347 0.89 19.43 -10.09
N ALA A 348 -0.17 19.34 -9.28
CA ALA A 348 -1.10 20.45 -9.12
C ALA A 348 -0.39 21.71 -8.56
N ARG A 349 -0.80 22.90 -9.04
CA ARG A 349 -0.37 24.20 -8.48
C ARG A 349 -1.30 24.66 -7.36
N GLY A 350 -1.02 25.83 -6.79
CA GLY A 350 -1.92 26.52 -5.85
C GLY A 350 -1.77 26.09 -4.39
N TRP A 351 -0.66 25.45 -4.04
CA TRP A 351 -0.37 25.02 -2.67
C TRP A 351 1.06 25.33 -2.25
N ARG A 352 1.28 25.34 -0.93
CA ARG A 352 2.59 25.36 -0.30
C ARG A 352 2.59 24.45 0.91
N ALA A 353 3.71 23.78 1.16
CA ALA A 353 3.98 23.09 2.40
C ALA A 353 4.98 23.89 3.23
N VAL A 354 4.77 23.99 4.54
CA VAL A 354 5.75 24.51 5.49
C VAL A 354 6.01 23.45 6.54
N LEU A 355 7.22 22.91 6.55
CA LEU A 355 7.54 21.68 7.27
C LEU A 355 8.73 21.91 8.19
N SER A 356 8.76 21.20 9.32
CA SER A 356 9.96 21.12 10.15
C SER A 356 11.09 20.43 9.37
N GLU A 357 12.34 20.65 9.79
CA GLU A 357 13.48 19.93 9.19
C GLU A 357 13.38 18.41 9.37
N GLN A 358 12.75 17.94 10.44
CA GLN A 358 12.50 16.53 10.69
C GLN A 358 11.46 15.94 9.72
N ASP A 359 10.44 16.72 9.36
CA ASP A 359 9.32 16.28 8.53
C ASP A 359 9.59 16.41 7.04
N PHE A 360 10.48 17.33 6.66
CA PHE A 360 10.79 17.63 5.27
C PHE A 360 11.20 16.39 4.45
N PRO A 361 12.11 15.50 4.91
CA PRO A 361 12.50 14.34 4.11
C PRO A 361 11.33 13.41 3.76
N ARG A 362 10.46 13.15 4.74
CA ARG A 362 9.26 12.31 4.55
C ARG A 362 8.27 12.97 3.59
N ALA A 363 8.03 14.27 3.71
CA ALA A 363 7.14 14.98 2.80
C ALA A 363 7.68 14.99 1.36
N LEU A 364 9.00 15.16 1.19
CA LEU A 364 9.63 15.10 -0.11
C LEU A 364 9.62 13.67 -0.68
N HIS A 365 9.71 12.62 0.16
CA HIS A 365 9.46 11.25 -0.28
C HIS A 365 8.02 11.03 -0.73
N PHE A 366 7.01 11.60 -0.07
CA PHE A 366 5.63 11.53 -0.55
C PHE A 366 5.43 12.28 -1.87
N LEU A 367 6.12 13.41 -2.06
CA LEU A 367 6.05 14.16 -3.30
C LEU A 367 6.79 13.46 -4.45
N TYR A 368 8.01 12.98 -4.22
CA TYR A 368 8.88 12.38 -5.23
C TYR A 368 9.64 11.16 -4.67
N PRO A 369 8.98 9.99 -4.61
CA PRO A 369 9.57 8.77 -4.08
C PRO A 369 10.89 8.40 -4.76
N ALA A 370 11.91 8.14 -3.94
CA ALA A 370 13.25 7.73 -4.33
C ALA A 370 14.05 8.70 -5.24
N VAL A 371 13.52 9.87 -5.59
CA VAL A 371 14.18 10.81 -6.51
C VAL A 371 15.51 11.33 -5.95
N VAL A 372 15.56 11.60 -4.64
CA VAL A 372 16.78 12.06 -3.95
C VAL A 372 17.87 10.99 -4.04
N GLU A 373 17.53 9.76 -3.67
CA GLU A 373 18.49 8.65 -3.61
C GLU A 373 18.92 8.20 -5.01
N GLU A 374 18.01 8.20 -6.00
CA GLU A 374 18.35 7.85 -7.40
C GLU A 374 19.27 8.89 -8.01
N SER A 375 18.94 10.17 -7.82
CA SER A 375 19.75 11.27 -8.37
C SER A 375 21.12 11.33 -7.71
N TYR A 376 21.21 11.09 -6.39
CA TYR A 376 22.49 11.07 -5.70
C TYR A 376 23.37 9.92 -6.20
N ALA A 377 22.80 8.71 -6.30
CA ALA A 377 23.52 7.57 -6.85
C ALA A 377 23.95 7.81 -8.31
N GLN A 378 23.14 8.49 -9.12
CA GLN A 378 23.51 8.83 -10.50
C GLN A 378 24.63 9.86 -10.56
N HIS A 379 24.54 10.92 -9.74
CA HIS A 379 25.55 11.97 -9.63
C HIS A 379 26.93 11.39 -9.25
N HIS A 380 26.95 10.29 -8.48
CA HIS A 380 28.16 9.54 -8.11
C HIS A 380 28.45 8.31 -8.98
N HIS A 381 27.77 8.14 -10.13
CA HIS A 381 27.94 7.02 -11.05
C HIS A 381 27.79 5.62 -10.41
N ALA A 382 26.99 5.53 -9.35
CA ALA A 382 26.72 4.31 -8.58
C ALA A 382 25.31 3.75 -8.83
N LEU A 383 24.46 4.46 -9.56
CA LEU A 383 23.10 4.02 -9.86
C LEU A 383 23.11 2.81 -10.80
N ARG A 384 22.52 1.70 -10.34
CA ARG A 384 22.30 0.52 -11.16
C ARG A 384 20.96 0.61 -11.85
N CYS A 385 20.97 0.46 -13.17
CA CYS A 385 19.76 0.46 -13.99
C CYS A 385 19.36 -0.98 -14.33
N THR A 386 18.05 -1.23 -14.38
CA THR A 386 17.49 -2.52 -14.76
C THR A 386 16.92 -2.42 -16.17
N PRO A 387 17.49 -3.10 -17.17
CA PRO A 387 17.01 -3.00 -18.55
C PRO A 387 15.58 -3.55 -18.68
N TRP A 388 14.86 -3.09 -19.71
CA TRP A 388 13.50 -3.55 -20.00
C TRP A 388 13.37 -5.07 -20.00
N ALA A 389 14.29 -5.78 -20.65
CA ALA A 389 14.24 -7.24 -20.73
C ALA A 389 14.24 -7.93 -19.35
N ALA A 390 14.99 -7.39 -18.38
CA ALA A 390 14.99 -7.91 -17.02
C ALA A 390 13.67 -7.57 -16.29
N THR A 391 13.12 -6.36 -16.50
CA THR A 391 11.81 -5.97 -15.98
C THR A 391 10.70 -6.90 -16.51
N ALA A 392 10.65 -7.10 -17.83
CA ALA A 392 9.64 -7.87 -18.52
C ALA A 392 9.68 -9.36 -18.10
N ARG A 393 10.88 -9.95 -18.00
CA ARG A 393 11.07 -11.36 -17.57
C ARG A 393 10.53 -11.64 -16.17
N ARG A 394 10.52 -10.65 -15.27
CA ARG A 394 9.92 -10.82 -13.94
C ARG A 394 8.39 -10.87 -14.00
N GLN A 395 7.76 -10.30 -15.02
CA GLN A 395 6.30 -10.22 -15.08
C GLN A 395 5.65 -11.59 -15.33
N THR A 396 4.52 -11.80 -14.68
CA THR A 396 3.79 -13.08 -14.64
C THR A 396 2.28 -12.87 -14.78
N GLY A 397 1.51 -13.94 -14.94
CA GLY A 397 0.06 -13.87 -15.12
C GLY A 397 -0.33 -13.01 -16.33
N ILE A 398 -1.29 -12.10 -16.16
CA ILE A 398 -1.74 -11.20 -17.25
C ILE A 398 -0.60 -10.32 -17.79
N TYR A 399 0.40 -10.00 -16.97
CA TYR A 399 1.54 -9.17 -17.37
C TYR A 399 2.65 -9.97 -18.07
N ALA A 400 2.65 -11.30 -18.04
CA ALA A 400 3.66 -12.11 -18.74
C ALA A 400 3.72 -11.81 -20.25
N LYS A 401 2.63 -11.28 -20.82
CA LYS A 401 2.57 -10.84 -22.21
C LYS A 401 3.64 -9.82 -22.58
N VAL A 402 4.07 -8.96 -21.66
CA VAL A 402 5.08 -7.93 -21.98
C VAL A 402 6.43 -8.51 -22.36
N GLN A 403 6.70 -9.78 -22.02
CA GLN A 403 7.89 -10.51 -22.45
C GLN A 403 7.95 -10.71 -23.97
N LYS A 404 6.81 -10.59 -24.66
CA LYS A 404 6.70 -10.73 -26.12
C LYS A 404 6.74 -9.39 -26.85
N ALA A 405 6.80 -8.27 -26.13
CA ALA A 405 6.85 -6.94 -26.74
C ALA A 405 8.12 -6.77 -27.57
N THR A 406 7.98 -6.30 -28.81
CA THR A 406 9.14 -5.94 -29.64
C THR A 406 9.80 -4.66 -29.13
N PRO A 407 11.11 -4.43 -29.39
CA PRO A 407 11.76 -3.17 -29.03
C PRO A 407 11.01 -1.94 -29.56
N GLN A 408 10.45 -2.02 -30.76
CA GLN A 408 9.66 -0.94 -31.36
C GLN A 408 8.36 -0.67 -30.57
N GLN A 409 7.63 -1.71 -30.17
CA GLN A 409 6.41 -1.54 -29.36
C GLN A 409 6.73 -0.88 -28.01
N VAL A 410 7.80 -1.34 -27.35
CA VAL A 410 8.24 -0.76 -26.08
C VAL A 410 8.61 0.71 -26.26
N GLU A 411 9.35 1.05 -27.31
CA GLU A 411 9.76 2.42 -27.56
C GLU A 411 8.60 3.35 -27.92
N THR A 412 7.64 2.89 -28.73
CA THR A 412 6.42 3.66 -29.04
C THR A 412 5.64 3.98 -27.78
N VAL A 413 5.34 2.97 -26.96
CA VAL A 413 4.61 3.16 -25.69
C VAL A 413 5.41 4.04 -24.73
N ALA A 414 6.71 3.80 -24.61
CA ALA A 414 7.57 4.57 -23.72
C ALA A 414 7.69 6.02 -24.14
N SER A 415 7.77 6.33 -25.44
CA SER A 415 7.78 7.71 -25.94
C SER A 415 6.51 8.47 -25.56
N GLU A 416 5.34 7.81 -25.66
CA GLU A 416 4.05 8.43 -25.32
C GLU A 416 3.89 8.64 -23.81
N ILE A 417 4.20 7.62 -22.99
CA ILE A 417 4.02 7.70 -21.54
C ILE A 417 5.14 8.51 -20.88
N CYS A 418 6.39 8.25 -21.25
CA CYS A 418 7.55 8.90 -20.62
C CYS A 418 7.79 10.31 -21.16
N GLY A 419 7.23 10.69 -22.31
CA GLY A 419 7.26 12.07 -22.80
C GLY A 419 6.63 13.08 -21.82
N GLY A 420 5.68 12.62 -21.00
CA GLY A 420 5.09 13.39 -19.90
C GLY A 420 5.81 13.23 -18.55
N CYS A 421 6.91 12.50 -18.47
CA CYS A 421 7.64 12.24 -17.22
C CYS A 421 8.82 13.21 -17.03
N LEU A 422 9.16 13.50 -15.78
CA LEU A 422 10.36 14.26 -15.42
C LEU A 422 11.64 13.43 -15.53
N LYS A 423 11.53 12.09 -15.49
CA LYS A 423 12.69 11.21 -15.43
C LYS A 423 13.25 10.86 -16.82
N THR A 424 14.58 10.77 -16.94
CA THR A 424 15.32 10.28 -18.12
C THR A 424 15.50 8.77 -18.06
N ARG A 425 15.18 8.04 -19.13
CA ARG A 425 15.13 6.56 -19.17
C ARG A 425 16.52 5.93 -19.27
N LEU A 426 17.25 5.89 -18.16
CA LEU A 426 18.55 5.22 -18.12
C LEU A 426 18.46 3.72 -18.42
N TRP A 427 17.33 3.08 -18.09
CA TRP A 427 17.06 1.68 -18.46
C TRP A 427 16.91 1.44 -19.97
N ALA A 428 16.74 2.51 -20.75
CA ALA A 428 16.67 2.53 -22.21
C ALA A 428 17.92 3.20 -22.82
N ASP A 429 19.03 3.25 -22.07
CA ASP A 429 20.32 3.83 -22.48
C ASP A 429 20.26 5.33 -22.85
N GLU A 430 19.23 6.07 -22.40
CA GLU A 430 19.21 7.52 -22.52
C GLU A 430 20.27 8.15 -21.60
N PRO A 431 21.16 9.04 -22.09
CA PRO A 431 22.21 9.62 -21.27
C PRO A 431 21.66 10.70 -20.31
N LEU A 432 22.08 10.64 -19.04
CA LEU A 432 21.87 11.71 -18.07
C LEU A 432 23.20 12.10 -17.42
N HIS A 433 23.78 13.21 -17.88
CA HIS A 433 25.09 13.69 -17.43
C HIS A 433 25.03 14.58 -16.18
N GLN A 434 23.88 15.21 -15.93
CA GLN A 434 23.68 16.15 -14.83
C GLN A 434 22.36 15.86 -14.14
N THR A 435 22.34 16.07 -12.82
CA THR A 435 21.15 15.89 -11.99
C THR A 435 20.71 17.22 -11.39
N PHE A 436 19.64 17.21 -10.58
CA PHE A 436 19.26 18.40 -9.81
C PHE A 436 20.36 18.84 -8.81
N PHE A 437 21.26 17.95 -8.39
CA PHE A 437 22.43 18.33 -7.57
C PHE A 437 23.39 19.24 -8.34
N ASP A 438 23.43 19.13 -9.67
CA ASP A 438 24.21 19.99 -10.56
C ASP A 438 23.48 21.31 -10.91
N GLY A 439 22.28 21.52 -10.36
CA GLY A 439 21.45 22.69 -10.64
C GLY A 439 20.54 22.54 -11.86
N VAL A 440 20.37 21.32 -12.40
CA VAL A 440 19.44 21.02 -13.50
C VAL A 440 18.14 20.43 -12.92
N PRO A 441 17.04 21.20 -12.74
CA PRO A 441 15.89 20.74 -11.97
C PRO A 441 15.23 19.47 -12.51
N GLY A 442 15.18 19.32 -13.84
CA GLY A 442 14.65 18.14 -14.52
C GLY A 442 15.65 16.99 -14.69
N GLY A 443 16.87 17.10 -14.16
CA GLY A 443 17.88 16.05 -14.22
C GLY A 443 17.58 14.94 -13.22
N ILE A 444 16.60 14.09 -13.53
CA ILE A 444 16.16 13.01 -12.66
C ILE A 444 16.30 11.67 -13.40
N PRO A 445 17.03 10.68 -12.86
CA PRO A 445 17.18 9.39 -13.51
C PRO A 445 15.95 8.49 -13.33
N CYS A 446 15.65 7.68 -14.35
CA CYS A 446 14.74 6.54 -14.28
C CYS A 446 15.57 5.26 -14.39
N ALA A 447 15.79 4.60 -13.25
CA ALA A 447 16.64 3.40 -13.20
C ALA A 447 15.96 2.14 -13.79
N GLU A 448 14.63 2.11 -13.85
CA GLU A 448 13.87 0.94 -14.30
C GLU A 448 12.48 1.35 -14.81
N ALA A 449 11.96 0.64 -15.82
CA ALA A 449 10.60 0.85 -16.35
C ALA A 449 9.54 0.66 -15.25
N CYS A 450 8.71 1.69 -15.02
CA CYS A 450 7.70 1.69 -13.97
C CYS A 450 6.50 0.79 -14.28
N THR A 451 5.66 0.53 -13.27
CA THR A 451 4.49 -0.35 -13.43
C THR A 451 3.43 0.20 -14.38
N LEU A 452 3.32 1.52 -14.51
CA LEU A 452 2.42 2.14 -15.48
C LEU A 452 2.87 1.81 -16.91
N LEU A 453 4.15 1.97 -17.23
CA LEU A 453 4.70 1.59 -18.54
C LEU A 453 4.52 0.09 -18.82
N VAL A 454 4.77 -0.78 -17.84
CA VAL A 454 4.53 -2.23 -17.97
C VAL A 454 3.05 -2.52 -18.29
N ALA A 455 2.10 -1.84 -17.66
CA ALA A 455 0.68 -2.01 -17.93
C ALA A 455 0.31 -1.54 -19.34
N GLU A 456 0.82 -0.40 -19.78
CA GLU A 456 0.56 0.16 -21.11
C GLU A 456 1.17 -0.71 -22.23
N VAL A 457 2.38 -1.22 -22.04
CA VAL A 457 2.98 -2.18 -23.00
C VAL A 457 2.17 -3.47 -23.06
N ARG A 458 1.56 -3.93 -21.95
CA ARG A 458 0.67 -5.10 -21.96
C ARG A 458 -0.56 -4.86 -22.85
N GLU A 459 -1.16 -3.67 -22.77
CA GLU A 459 -2.32 -3.32 -23.58
C GLU A 459 -1.95 -3.18 -25.06
N GLU A 460 -0.80 -2.59 -25.36
CA GLU A 460 -0.25 -2.51 -26.73
C GLU A 460 -0.06 -3.91 -27.32
N VAL A 461 0.64 -4.80 -26.61
CA VAL A 461 0.85 -6.18 -27.05
C VAL A 461 -0.46 -6.96 -27.17
N SER A 462 -1.48 -6.58 -26.41
CA SER A 462 -2.81 -7.19 -26.48
C SER A 462 -3.70 -6.61 -27.59
N GLY A 463 -3.24 -5.57 -28.31
CA GLY A 463 -4.03 -4.88 -29.32
C GLY A 463 -5.22 -4.09 -28.74
N LYS A 464 -5.17 -3.76 -27.45
CA LYS A 464 -6.26 -3.11 -26.70
C LYS A 464 -6.00 -1.63 -26.39
N ARG A 465 -4.80 -1.14 -26.68
CA ARG A 465 -4.40 0.24 -26.41
C ARG A 465 -5.25 1.22 -27.25
N GLY A 466 -5.79 2.26 -26.61
CA GLY A 466 -6.70 3.22 -27.23
C GLY A 466 -8.18 2.82 -27.28
N GLN A 467 -8.53 1.58 -26.94
CA GLN A 467 -9.91 1.21 -26.63
C GLN A 467 -10.16 1.58 -25.17
N LYS A 468 -11.17 2.43 -24.87
CA LYS A 468 -11.57 2.71 -23.48
C LYS A 468 -11.89 1.38 -22.79
N SER A 469 -10.97 0.85 -22.02
CA SER A 469 -11.19 -0.32 -21.19
C SER A 469 -12.04 0.13 -20.01
N GLY A 470 -13.25 -0.44 -19.91
CA GLY A 470 -14.04 -0.36 -18.68
C GLY A 470 -13.25 -0.95 -17.50
N PRO A 471 -13.69 -0.70 -16.25
CA PRO A 471 -12.96 -1.10 -15.05
C PRO A 471 -12.71 -2.61 -15.10
N SER A 472 -11.45 -3.01 -15.15
CA SER A 472 -11.06 -4.41 -15.03
C SER A 472 -10.65 -4.65 -13.58
N HIS A 473 -11.49 -5.45 -12.91
CA HIS A 473 -11.39 -5.88 -11.52
C HIS A 473 -10.11 -6.68 -11.23
#